data_AF-A0A831X6X7-F1
#
_entry.id   AF-A0A831X6X7-F1
#
_cell.length_a   1.000
_cell.length_b   1.000
_cell.length_c   1.000
_cell.angle_alpha   90.00
_cell.angle_beta   90.00
_cell.angle_gamma   90.00
#
_symmetry.space_group_name_H-M   'P 1'
#
loop_
_entity.id
_entity.type
_entity.pdbx_description
1 polymer ?
#
loop_
_entity_poly.entity_id
_entity_poly.type
_entity_poly.pdbx_seq_one_letter_code
_entity_poly.pdbx_strand_id
1 'polypeptide(L)'
;MDDGVIRNADIVFLYDAKLTNPNGDPDDENRPRMDPFTRRALVSDVRLKRYLRDYWIEQGLDVWVRTREDGTRLDASTRLDDLRQAYAQETGQQAGRRTRDEAGFRDWFLDRLIDVRLFGATLPIKAEDGGRGLSEQYTGPVQFAWGYSLHEVELNPSNSITSTFAGRGGEKGEYGTIGKDWRLLYALIGFWGHVASQRARHTRMTPADLATLEQGLLRCLTSEATTRSKVGQTPRLYVRVDWRDHSPPFGDPRDGLKLLPVSEDLPVERWRSIEEYVLDLQPLVDRLTRYRDQIAGIRYWRHDELNVRGVELLRSLTGFSMVSP
;
A
#
# COMPACT_ATOMS: atom_id res chain seq x y z
N MET A 1 15.44 0.76 -24.54
CA MET A 1 15.37 0.21 -23.18
C MET A 1 14.36 -0.92 -23.22
N ASP A 2 14.57 -1.98 -22.44
CA ASP A 2 13.86 -3.25 -22.55
C ASP A 2 12.43 -3.15 -21.96
N ASP A 3 11.63 -2.21 -22.49
CA ASP A 3 10.41 -1.63 -21.89
C ASP A 3 9.19 -2.58 -21.93
N GLY A 4 9.38 -3.84 -22.34
CA GLY A 4 8.30 -4.82 -22.54
C GLY A 4 8.26 -5.98 -21.54
N VAL A 5 9.29 -6.17 -20.70
CA VAL A 5 9.42 -7.38 -19.87
C VAL A 5 9.21 -7.07 -18.39
N ILE A 6 8.31 -7.82 -17.76
CA ILE A 6 8.12 -7.76 -16.30
C ILE A 6 9.25 -8.52 -15.64
N ARG A 7 9.98 -7.81 -14.77
CA ARG A 7 11.11 -8.36 -14.02
C ARG A 7 10.69 -8.65 -12.58
N ASN A 8 11.43 -9.54 -11.93
CA ASN A 8 11.32 -9.61 -10.48
C ASN A 8 11.84 -8.29 -9.91
N ALA A 9 11.21 -7.77 -8.86
CA ALA A 9 11.63 -6.49 -8.30
C ALA A 9 11.38 -6.39 -6.80
N ASP A 10 12.18 -5.58 -6.13
CA ASP A 10 11.95 -5.18 -4.75
C ASP A 10 11.68 -3.67 -4.69
N ILE A 11 10.65 -3.30 -3.94
CA ILE A 11 10.15 -1.94 -3.76
C ILE A 11 10.36 -1.54 -2.30
N VAL A 12 10.98 -0.39 -2.07
CA VAL A 12 10.96 0.34 -0.79
C VAL A 12 10.08 1.55 -0.99
N PHE A 13 9.00 1.65 -0.21
CA PHE A 13 8.14 2.81 -0.19
C PHE A 13 8.04 3.37 1.22
N LEU A 14 8.44 4.63 1.40
CA LEU A 14 8.37 5.33 2.68
C LEU A 14 7.40 6.50 2.61
N TYR A 15 6.60 6.68 3.65
CA TYR A 15 5.80 7.87 3.87
C TYR A 15 5.86 8.30 5.33
N ASP A 16 5.74 9.59 5.61
CA ASP A 16 5.63 10.09 6.99
C ASP A 16 4.16 10.19 7.41
N ALA A 17 3.92 10.13 8.71
CA ALA A 17 2.61 10.19 9.34
C ALA A 17 2.69 11.12 10.56
N LYS A 18 2.15 12.33 10.44
CA LYS A 18 2.23 13.39 11.46
C LYS A 18 0.85 13.70 12.04
N LEU A 19 0.73 13.66 13.38
CA LEU A 19 -0.53 13.92 14.10
C LEU A 19 -1.73 13.15 13.51
N THR A 20 -1.51 11.88 13.21
CA THR A 20 -2.43 11.06 12.42
C THR A 20 -2.48 9.62 12.94
N ASN A 21 -3.52 8.90 12.55
CA ASN A 21 -3.67 7.48 12.80
C ASN A 21 -3.46 6.73 11.48
N PRO A 22 -2.26 6.24 11.14
CA PRO A 22 -2.02 5.64 9.83
C PRO A 22 -2.82 4.33 9.64
N ASN A 23 -2.88 3.49 10.67
CA ASN A 23 -3.68 2.27 10.70
C ASN A 23 -4.27 2.06 12.10
N GLY A 24 -5.59 2.17 12.23
CA GLY A 24 -6.26 1.91 13.50
C GLY A 24 -6.42 0.41 13.73
N ASP A 25 -6.34 0.00 14.98
CA ASP A 25 -6.57 -1.37 15.41
C ASP A 25 -8.05 -1.57 15.79
N PRO A 26 -8.84 -2.35 15.03
CA PRO A 26 -10.23 -2.62 15.37
C PRO A 26 -10.38 -3.32 16.73
N ASP A 27 -9.34 -4.01 17.21
CA ASP A 27 -9.36 -4.75 18.47
C ASP A 27 -8.90 -3.92 19.67
N ASP A 28 -8.42 -2.69 19.47
CA ASP A 28 -7.87 -1.81 20.51
C ASP A 28 -8.36 -0.35 20.37
N GLU A 29 -9.68 -0.14 20.46
CA GLU A 29 -10.33 1.18 20.42
C GLU A 29 -9.89 2.06 19.24
N ASN A 30 -9.54 1.45 18.10
CA ASN A 30 -9.01 2.13 16.91
C ASN A 30 -7.70 2.93 17.18
N ARG A 31 -6.94 2.58 18.22
CA ARG A 31 -5.58 3.09 18.44
C ARG A 31 -4.69 2.76 17.25
N PRO A 32 -3.70 3.60 16.91
CA PRO A 32 -2.67 3.21 15.94
C PRO A 32 -2.07 1.86 16.31
N ARG A 33 -2.01 0.91 15.36
CA ARG A 33 -1.36 -0.38 15.57
C ARG A 33 0.11 -0.14 15.92
N MET A 34 0.61 -0.81 16.95
CA MET A 34 1.99 -0.69 17.42
C MET A 34 2.53 -2.04 17.88
N ASP A 35 3.83 -2.25 17.70
CA ASP A 35 4.56 -3.33 18.36
C ASP A 35 4.83 -2.92 19.82
N PRO A 36 4.34 -3.68 20.82
CA PRO A 36 4.49 -3.33 22.23
C PRO A 36 5.94 -3.41 22.73
N PHE A 37 6.81 -4.18 22.08
CA PHE A 37 8.20 -4.35 22.51
C PHE A 37 9.14 -3.34 21.85
N THR A 38 8.99 -3.12 20.54
CA THR A 38 9.87 -2.19 19.80
C THR A 38 9.31 -0.77 19.72
N ARG A 39 8.09 -0.54 20.22
CA ARG A 39 7.38 0.75 20.16
C ARG A 39 7.29 1.34 18.75
N ARG A 40 7.32 0.49 17.72
CA ARG A 40 7.17 0.90 16.31
C ARG A 40 5.71 0.90 15.91
N ALA A 41 5.31 1.88 15.12
CA ALA A 41 4.01 1.84 14.45
C ALA A 41 3.97 0.68 13.46
N LEU A 42 2.81 0.06 13.31
CA LEU A 42 2.55 -0.98 12.33
C LEU A 42 1.43 -0.53 11.38
N VAL A 43 1.58 -0.84 10.11
CA VAL A 43 0.55 -0.58 9.09
C VAL A 43 0.42 -1.81 8.22
N SER A 44 -0.79 -2.36 8.14
CA SER A 44 -1.05 -3.52 7.31
C SER A 44 -0.87 -3.20 5.83
N ASP A 45 -0.44 -4.18 5.05
CA ASP A 45 -0.38 -4.09 3.58
C ASP A 45 -1.76 -3.81 2.97
N VAL A 46 -2.82 -4.39 3.55
CA VAL A 46 -4.20 -4.15 3.14
C VAL A 46 -4.59 -2.67 3.27
N ARG A 47 -4.06 -1.95 4.27
CA ARG A 47 -4.30 -0.50 4.41
C ARG A 47 -3.69 0.29 3.27
N LEU A 48 -2.44 0.00 2.90
CA LEU A 48 -1.79 0.65 1.75
C LEU A 48 -2.51 0.31 0.44
N LYS A 49 -2.85 -0.97 0.22
CA LYS A 49 -3.60 -1.42 -0.95
C LYS A 49 -4.99 -0.78 -1.04
N ARG A 50 -5.60 -0.41 0.08
CA ARG A 50 -6.87 0.34 0.07
C ARG A 50 -6.69 1.73 -0.50
N TYR A 51 -5.69 2.49 -0.04
CA TYR A 51 -5.41 3.81 -0.60
C TYR A 51 -5.14 3.75 -2.10
N LEU A 52 -4.39 2.74 -2.57
CA LEU A 52 -4.15 2.55 -3.99
C LEU A 52 -5.45 2.31 -4.78
N ARG A 53 -6.34 1.45 -4.27
CA ARG A 53 -7.62 1.16 -4.92
C ARG A 53 -8.55 2.37 -4.95
N ASP A 54 -8.67 3.07 -3.82
CA ASP A 54 -9.51 4.26 -3.70
C ASP A 54 -9.00 5.33 -4.71
N TYR A 55 -7.69 5.57 -4.78
CA TYR A 55 -7.07 6.44 -5.78
C TYR A 55 -7.35 6.01 -7.22
N TRP A 56 -7.19 4.73 -7.56
CA TRP A 56 -7.45 4.22 -8.91
C TRP A 56 -8.91 4.38 -9.33
N ILE A 57 -9.86 4.22 -8.40
CA ILE A 57 -11.28 4.49 -8.66
C ILE A 57 -11.47 5.96 -9.05
N GLU A 58 -10.84 6.91 -8.33
CA GLU A 58 -10.90 8.34 -8.67
C GLU A 58 -10.26 8.65 -10.03
N GLN A 59 -9.23 7.88 -10.43
CA GLN A 59 -8.63 7.99 -11.77
C GLN A 59 -9.46 7.30 -12.87
N GLY A 60 -10.65 6.79 -12.56
CA GLY A 60 -11.56 6.15 -13.53
C GLY A 60 -11.19 4.70 -13.87
N LEU A 61 -10.26 4.09 -13.14
CA LEU A 61 -9.96 2.66 -13.25
C LEU A 61 -10.93 1.85 -12.41
N ASP A 62 -11.16 0.59 -12.80
CA ASP A 62 -12.01 -0.31 -12.03
C ASP A 62 -11.18 -1.30 -11.19
N VAL A 63 -11.72 -1.66 -10.04
CA VAL A 63 -11.06 -2.53 -9.04
C VAL A 63 -12.04 -3.55 -8.48
N TRP A 64 -11.54 -4.71 -8.07
CA TRP A 64 -12.31 -5.78 -7.45
C TRP A 64 -12.81 -5.39 -6.07
N VAL A 65 -11.90 -4.96 -5.18
CA VAL A 65 -12.27 -4.60 -3.80
C VAL A 65 -12.61 -3.11 -3.73
N ARG A 66 -13.90 -2.77 -3.65
CA ARG A 66 -14.36 -1.39 -3.48
C ARG A 66 -15.51 -1.26 -2.50
N THR A 67 -15.70 -0.03 -2.04
CA THR A 67 -16.88 0.37 -1.27
C THR A 67 -17.94 0.89 -2.26
N ARG A 68 -19.22 0.71 -1.94
CA ARG A 68 -20.32 1.35 -2.67
C ARG A 68 -20.31 2.86 -2.44
N GLU A 69 -21.00 3.61 -3.30
CA GLU A 69 -21.15 5.07 -3.18
C GLU A 69 -21.82 5.49 -1.87
N ASP A 70 -22.70 4.64 -1.33
CA ASP A 70 -23.36 4.84 -0.03
C ASP A 70 -22.46 4.52 1.18
N GLY A 71 -21.20 4.15 0.96
CA GLY A 71 -20.23 3.81 2.01
C GLY A 71 -20.33 2.37 2.52
N THR A 72 -21.24 1.55 2.01
CA THR A 72 -21.37 0.14 2.41
C THR A 72 -20.35 -0.76 1.70
N ARG A 73 -19.89 -1.81 2.38
CA ARG A 73 -19.00 -2.81 1.76
C ARG A 73 -19.79 -3.65 0.77
N LEU A 74 -19.29 -3.75 -0.45
CA LEU A 74 -19.81 -4.70 -1.43
C LEU A 74 -19.23 -6.08 -1.12
N ASP A 75 -20.08 -7.09 -1.00
CA ASP A 75 -19.62 -8.46 -0.84
C ASP A 75 -19.09 -9.01 -2.18
N ALA A 76 -18.17 -9.95 -2.09
CA ALA A 76 -17.48 -10.52 -3.26
C ALA A 76 -18.43 -11.25 -4.23
N SER A 77 -19.57 -11.79 -3.76
CA SER A 77 -20.51 -12.47 -4.64
C SER A 77 -21.28 -11.47 -5.48
N THR A 78 -21.83 -10.42 -4.85
CA THR A 78 -22.53 -9.35 -5.57
C THR A 78 -21.60 -8.68 -6.58
N ARG A 79 -20.34 -8.42 -6.21
CA ARG A 79 -19.37 -7.83 -7.13
C ARG A 79 -19.11 -8.71 -8.36
N LEU A 80 -19.04 -10.04 -8.20
CA LEU A 80 -18.89 -10.94 -9.34
C LEU A 80 -20.13 -10.91 -10.24
N ASP A 81 -21.33 -10.90 -9.65
CA ASP A 81 -22.59 -10.86 -10.39
C ASP A 81 -22.72 -9.54 -11.20
N ASP A 82 -22.33 -8.39 -10.62
CA ASP A 82 -22.29 -7.09 -11.33
C ASP A 82 -21.34 -7.12 -12.54
N LEU A 83 -20.15 -7.72 -12.38
CA LEU A 83 -19.16 -7.82 -13.45
C LEU A 83 -19.60 -8.75 -14.58
N ARG A 84 -20.35 -9.82 -14.26
CA ARG A 84 -20.96 -10.70 -15.27
C ARG A 84 -22.02 -9.97 -16.08
N GLN A 85 -22.84 -9.14 -15.43
CA GLN A 85 -23.84 -8.33 -16.11
C GLN A 85 -23.18 -7.32 -17.05
N ALA A 86 -22.13 -6.63 -16.58
CA ALA A 86 -21.34 -5.71 -17.40
C ALA A 86 -20.72 -6.42 -18.62
N TYR A 87 -20.12 -7.60 -18.42
CA TYR A 87 -19.58 -8.41 -19.52
C TYR A 87 -20.65 -8.75 -20.56
N ALA A 88 -21.84 -9.18 -20.13
CA ALA A 88 -22.93 -9.51 -21.04
C ALA A 88 -23.45 -8.29 -21.81
N GLN A 89 -23.50 -7.12 -21.18
CA GLN A 89 -23.91 -5.87 -21.83
C GLN A 89 -22.87 -5.38 -22.86
N GLU A 90 -21.58 -5.49 -22.53
CA GLU A 90 -20.49 -4.99 -23.39
C GLU A 90 -20.17 -5.92 -24.55
N THR A 91 -20.32 -7.25 -24.37
CA THR A 91 -19.87 -8.25 -25.35
C THR A 91 -21.00 -9.04 -26.01
N GLY A 92 -22.21 -9.02 -25.43
CA GLY A 92 -23.32 -9.88 -25.84
C GLY A 92 -23.16 -11.36 -25.46
N GLN A 93 -22.12 -11.73 -24.71
CA GLN A 93 -21.83 -13.10 -24.29
C GLN A 93 -22.19 -13.32 -22.82
N GLN A 94 -22.61 -14.53 -22.47
CA GLN A 94 -22.82 -14.89 -21.07
C GLN A 94 -21.53 -15.41 -20.47
N ALA A 95 -21.24 -15.01 -19.24
CA ALA A 95 -20.07 -15.49 -18.52
C ALA A 95 -20.33 -16.87 -17.92
N GLY A 96 -19.36 -17.76 -18.10
CA GLY A 96 -19.33 -19.07 -17.43
C GLY A 96 -19.35 -19.00 -15.90
N ARG A 97 -19.55 -20.16 -15.28
CA ARG A 97 -19.69 -20.29 -13.83
C ARG A 97 -18.41 -19.96 -13.06
N ARG A 98 -17.24 -20.25 -13.62
CA ARG A 98 -15.94 -19.79 -13.13
C ARG A 98 -15.35 -18.81 -14.14
N THR A 99 -14.52 -17.89 -13.66
CA THR A 99 -13.87 -16.94 -14.57
C THR A 99 -12.96 -17.68 -15.55
N ARG A 100 -12.32 -18.78 -15.12
CA ARG A 100 -11.47 -19.62 -15.97
C ARG A 100 -12.18 -20.54 -16.96
N ASP A 101 -13.49 -20.74 -16.84
CA ASP A 101 -14.21 -21.69 -17.72
C ASP A 101 -14.24 -21.17 -19.16
N GLU A 102 -14.20 -19.85 -19.33
CA GLU A 102 -14.27 -19.18 -20.63
C GLU A 102 -13.16 -18.14 -20.73
N ALA A 103 -12.29 -18.31 -21.73
CA ALA A 103 -11.18 -17.37 -21.95
C ALA A 103 -11.67 -15.93 -22.18
N GLY A 104 -12.84 -15.75 -22.80
CA GLY A 104 -13.44 -14.43 -23.05
C GLY A 104 -13.73 -13.66 -21.76
N PHE A 105 -14.53 -14.24 -20.85
CA PHE A 105 -14.83 -13.59 -19.58
C PHE A 105 -13.58 -13.45 -18.70
N ARG A 106 -12.70 -14.46 -18.66
CA ARG A 106 -11.44 -14.38 -17.91
C ARG A 106 -10.61 -13.16 -18.34
N ASP A 107 -10.37 -13.03 -19.65
CA ASP A 107 -9.49 -12.00 -20.18
C ASP A 107 -10.14 -10.63 -20.03
N TRP A 108 -11.44 -10.49 -20.29
CA TRP A 108 -12.18 -9.25 -20.00
C TRP A 108 -12.11 -8.86 -18.52
N PHE A 109 -12.31 -9.82 -17.61
CA PHE A 109 -12.25 -9.60 -16.17
C PHE A 109 -10.86 -9.13 -15.72
N LEU A 110 -9.81 -9.82 -16.18
CA LEU A 110 -8.43 -9.47 -15.87
C LEU A 110 -8.04 -8.14 -16.49
N ASP A 111 -8.43 -7.84 -17.73
CA ASP A 111 -8.11 -6.60 -18.43
C ASP A 111 -8.86 -5.38 -17.83
N ARG A 112 -10.01 -5.61 -17.19
CA ARG A 112 -10.78 -4.56 -16.49
C ARG A 112 -10.23 -4.20 -15.11
N LEU A 113 -9.77 -5.20 -14.33
CA LEU A 113 -9.52 -5.03 -12.89
C LEU A 113 -8.03 -4.98 -12.54
N ILE A 114 -7.51 -3.76 -12.39
CA ILE A 114 -6.07 -3.54 -12.15
C ILE A 114 -5.58 -4.14 -10.83
N ASP A 115 -6.38 -4.06 -9.77
CA ASP A 115 -5.98 -4.59 -8.45
C ASP A 115 -5.94 -6.12 -8.43
N VAL A 116 -6.73 -6.80 -9.27
CA VAL A 116 -6.62 -8.25 -9.48
C VAL A 116 -5.34 -8.57 -10.23
N ARG A 117 -5.01 -7.81 -11.28
CA ARG A 117 -3.76 -8.00 -12.04
C ARG A 117 -2.52 -7.86 -11.15
N LEU A 118 -2.53 -6.88 -10.24
CA LEU A 118 -1.41 -6.57 -9.33
C LEU A 118 -1.39 -7.43 -8.06
N PHE A 119 -2.50 -7.48 -7.32
CA PHE A 119 -2.57 -8.04 -5.97
C PHE A 119 -3.28 -9.40 -5.89
N GLY A 120 -4.02 -9.76 -6.93
CA GLY A 120 -4.84 -10.97 -6.96
C GLY A 120 -6.18 -10.79 -6.23
N ALA A 121 -6.98 -11.86 -6.24
CA ALA A 121 -8.32 -11.88 -5.66
C ALA A 121 -8.77 -13.31 -5.35
N THR A 122 -9.69 -13.42 -4.38
CA THR A 122 -10.45 -14.64 -4.11
C THR A 122 -11.90 -14.41 -4.51
N LEU A 123 -12.41 -15.24 -5.40
CA LEU A 123 -13.76 -15.17 -5.94
C LEU A 123 -14.60 -16.32 -5.38
N PRO A 124 -15.68 -16.03 -4.63
CA PRO A 124 -16.61 -17.06 -4.22
C PRO A 124 -17.47 -17.50 -5.42
N ILE A 125 -17.61 -18.81 -5.60
CA ILE A 125 -18.48 -19.40 -6.61
C ILE A 125 -19.59 -20.16 -5.89
N LYS A 126 -20.83 -19.67 -6.04
CA LYS A 126 -22.01 -20.32 -5.45
C LYS A 126 -22.17 -21.74 -5.99
N ALA A 127 -22.63 -22.64 -5.12
CA ALA A 127 -23.03 -23.98 -5.52
C ALA A 127 -24.35 -23.93 -6.30
N GLU A 128 -24.53 -24.86 -7.22
CA GLU A 128 -25.87 -25.25 -7.67
C GLU A 128 -26.29 -26.48 -6.84
N ASP A 129 -27.57 -26.56 -6.50
CA ASP A 129 -28.21 -27.71 -5.84
C ASP A 129 -27.58 -28.17 -4.50
N GLY A 130 -27.39 -27.23 -3.55
CA GLY A 130 -27.02 -27.58 -2.17
C GLY A 130 -25.61 -28.17 -1.98
N GLY A 131 -24.79 -28.17 -3.03
CA GLY A 131 -23.39 -28.62 -2.99
C GLY A 131 -22.44 -27.66 -2.26
N ARG A 132 -21.16 -28.05 -2.16
CA ARG A 132 -20.11 -27.23 -1.54
C ARG A 132 -19.72 -26.07 -2.46
N GLY A 133 -19.78 -24.84 -1.95
CA GLY A 133 -19.32 -23.65 -2.68
C GLY A 133 -17.86 -23.81 -3.13
N LEU A 134 -17.56 -23.36 -4.33
CA LEU A 134 -16.21 -23.35 -4.88
C LEU A 134 -15.58 -21.97 -4.63
N SER A 135 -14.25 -21.89 -4.67
CA SER A 135 -13.56 -20.60 -4.69
C SER A 135 -12.51 -20.62 -5.78
N GLU A 136 -12.42 -19.52 -6.51
CA GLU A 136 -11.35 -19.30 -7.47
C GLU A 136 -10.35 -18.29 -6.90
N GLN A 137 -9.06 -18.52 -7.10
CA GLN A 137 -8.02 -17.68 -6.54
C GLN A 137 -7.03 -17.24 -7.62
N TYR A 138 -6.81 -15.93 -7.68
CA TYR A 138 -5.73 -15.30 -8.41
C TYR A 138 -4.68 -14.85 -7.40
N THR A 139 -3.46 -15.35 -7.56
CA THR A 139 -2.33 -14.88 -6.75
C THR A 139 -1.63 -13.73 -7.49
N GLY A 140 -1.69 -12.53 -6.91
CA GLY A 140 -1.07 -11.36 -7.51
C GLY A 140 0.47 -11.44 -7.55
N PRO A 141 1.11 -10.90 -8.59
CA PRO A 141 2.57 -10.75 -8.67
C PRO A 141 3.14 -9.76 -7.67
N VAL A 142 2.37 -8.77 -7.21
CA VAL A 142 2.84 -7.76 -6.25
C VAL A 142 2.35 -8.08 -4.85
N GLN A 143 3.28 -8.27 -3.92
CA GLN A 143 2.98 -8.48 -2.50
C GLN A 143 3.71 -7.44 -1.67
N PHE A 144 3.05 -6.89 -0.67
CA PHE A 144 3.67 -5.99 0.30
C PHE A 144 3.73 -6.68 1.66
N ALA A 145 4.86 -6.56 2.34
CA ALA A 145 4.96 -6.88 3.75
C ALA A 145 4.24 -5.81 4.60
N TRP A 146 4.00 -6.11 5.87
CA TRP A 146 3.54 -5.10 6.82
C TRP A 146 4.53 -3.94 6.88
N GLY A 147 4.00 -2.72 6.82
CA GLY A 147 4.76 -1.50 7.05
C GLY A 147 5.05 -1.33 8.53
N TYR A 148 6.23 -0.79 8.84
CA TYR A 148 6.60 -0.41 10.20
C TYR A 148 7.33 0.92 10.23
N SER A 149 7.28 1.64 11.36
CA SER A 149 8.07 2.86 11.52
C SER A 149 9.56 2.56 11.68
N LEU A 150 10.41 3.36 11.05
CA LEU A 150 11.88 3.20 11.10
C LEU A 150 12.49 3.65 12.44
N HIS A 151 11.66 4.12 13.36
CA HIS A 151 12.02 4.57 14.71
C HIS A 151 10.85 4.31 15.68
N GLU A 152 11.11 4.43 16.97
CA GLU A 152 10.06 4.36 18.01
C GLU A 152 9.10 5.54 17.89
N VAL A 153 7.81 5.31 18.18
CA VAL A 153 6.76 6.32 18.03
C VAL A 153 6.04 6.58 19.34
N GLU A 154 5.49 7.79 19.44
CA GLU A 154 4.68 8.22 20.58
C GLU A 154 3.25 8.50 20.16
N LEU A 155 2.30 8.13 21.02
CA LEU A 155 0.91 8.55 20.90
C LEU A 155 0.77 10.01 21.35
N ASN A 156 -0.11 10.75 20.70
CA ASN A 156 -0.52 12.06 21.16
C ASN A 156 -1.29 11.89 22.49
N PRO A 157 -0.82 12.49 23.61
CA PRO A 157 -1.48 12.36 24.90
C PRO A 157 -2.84 13.08 24.96
N SER A 158 -3.06 14.08 24.10
CA SER A 158 -4.32 14.82 24.02
C SER A 158 -5.25 14.16 22.99
N ASN A 159 -5.94 13.11 23.43
CA ASN A 159 -6.77 12.25 22.58
C ASN A 159 -8.28 12.35 22.87
N SER A 160 -8.70 13.11 23.88
CA SER A 160 -10.12 13.26 24.22
C SER A 160 -10.78 14.29 23.30
N ILE A 161 -11.91 13.93 22.69
CA ILE A 161 -12.72 14.83 21.87
C ILE A 161 -14.15 14.92 22.42
N THR A 162 -14.80 16.07 22.28
CA THR A 162 -16.17 16.29 22.74
C THR A 162 -17.11 16.50 21.56
N SER A 163 -18.35 16.00 21.67
CA SER A 163 -19.43 16.25 20.73
C SER A 163 -20.64 16.81 21.46
N THR A 164 -21.24 17.87 20.94
CA THR A 164 -22.45 18.50 21.49
C THR A 164 -23.72 17.70 21.25
N PHE A 165 -23.67 16.63 20.44
CA PHE A 165 -24.80 15.74 20.24
C PHE A 165 -24.97 14.79 21.44
N ALA A 166 -26.17 14.80 22.03
CA ALA A 166 -26.55 13.85 23.07
C ALA A 166 -26.70 12.44 22.47
N GLY A 167 -26.16 11.43 23.15
CA GLY A 167 -26.34 10.03 22.79
C GLY A 167 -27.83 9.64 22.78
N ARG A 168 -28.23 8.70 21.92
CA ARG A 168 -29.61 8.18 21.90
C ARG A 168 -29.89 7.41 23.21
N GLY A 169 -30.65 8.02 24.09
CA GLY A 169 -31.34 7.36 25.21
C GLY A 169 -30.85 7.79 26.59
N GLY A 170 -31.70 8.53 27.31
CA GLY A 170 -31.55 8.83 28.73
C GLY A 170 -31.98 10.27 29.05
N GLU A 171 -32.87 10.42 30.04
CA GLU A 171 -33.24 11.71 30.64
C GLU A 171 -32.02 12.40 31.26
N LYS A 172 -31.19 13.03 30.44
CA LYS A 172 -30.16 14.05 30.76
C LYS A 172 -29.46 14.47 29.47
N GLY A 173 -30.17 15.23 28.64
CA GLY A 173 -29.64 15.87 27.44
C GLY A 173 -28.75 17.10 27.71
N GLU A 174 -27.97 17.11 28.79
CA GLU A 174 -27.15 18.27 29.21
C GLU A 174 -25.63 18.07 29.02
N TYR A 175 -25.16 16.84 28.76
CA TYR A 175 -23.72 16.56 28.66
C TYR A 175 -23.36 15.99 27.29
N GLY A 176 -22.36 16.60 26.65
CA GLY A 176 -21.82 16.14 25.37
C GLY A 176 -21.14 14.77 25.47
N THR A 177 -21.10 14.02 24.37
CA THR A 177 -20.43 12.72 24.31
C THR A 177 -18.91 12.93 24.22
N ILE A 178 -18.13 12.28 25.09
CA ILE A 178 -16.65 12.28 25.02
C ILE A 178 -16.21 11.05 24.22
N GLY A 179 -15.51 11.28 23.10
CA GLY A 179 -14.87 10.25 22.29
C GLY A 179 -13.35 10.25 22.44
N LYS A 180 -12.70 9.24 21.85
CA LYS A 180 -11.24 9.15 21.75
C LYS A 180 -10.79 9.28 20.29
N ASP A 181 -9.82 10.15 20.05
CA ASP A 181 -9.11 10.34 18.78
C ASP A 181 -7.63 10.06 18.98
N TRP A 182 -7.25 8.80 18.77
CA TRP A 182 -5.87 8.34 18.94
C TRP A 182 -5.03 8.65 17.71
N ARG A 183 -3.94 9.38 17.90
CA ARG A 183 -3.01 9.81 16.84
C ARG A 183 -1.58 9.53 17.26
N LEU A 184 -0.71 9.21 16.32
CA LEU A 184 0.74 9.27 16.50
C LEU A 184 1.20 10.73 16.41
N LEU A 185 2.21 11.11 17.20
CA LEU A 185 2.86 12.41 17.06
C LEU A 185 3.58 12.50 15.72
N TYR A 186 4.39 11.48 15.42
CA TYR A 186 5.14 11.37 14.18
C TYR A 186 5.64 9.94 13.95
N ALA A 187 5.68 9.51 12.69
CA ALA A 187 6.31 8.27 12.27
C ALA A 187 6.78 8.36 10.81
N LEU A 188 7.98 7.86 10.50
CA LEU A 188 8.37 7.52 9.13
C LEU A 188 8.15 6.01 8.91
N ILE A 189 7.16 5.66 8.10
CA ILE A 189 6.68 4.29 7.90
C ILE A 189 7.22 3.75 6.58
N GLY A 190 7.81 2.56 6.61
CA GLY A 190 8.37 1.91 5.43
C GLY A 190 7.70 0.59 5.08
N PHE A 191 7.38 0.42 3.80
CA PHE A 191 6.87 -0.80 3.18
C PHE A 191 7.92 -1.46 2.29
N TRP A 192 7.98 -2.79 2.37
CA TRP A 192 8.68 -3.62 1.40
C TRP A 192 7.67 -4.28 0.47
N GLY A 193 7.76 -3.99 -0.82
CA GLY A 193 7.02 -4.67 -1.87
C GLY A 193 7.92 -5.64 -2.65
N HIS A 194 7.38 -6.77 -3.05
CA HIS A 194 8.04 -7.75 -3.90
C HIS A 194 7.19 -8.01 -5.15
N VAL A 195 7.81 -7.96 -6.31
CA VAL A 195 7.20 -8.25 -7.61
C VAL A 195 7.75 -9.59 -8.12
N ALA A 196 6.87 -10.56 -8.32
CA ALA A 196 7.21 -11.88 -8.84
C ALA A 196 6.73 -12.01 -10.31
N SER A 197 7.66 -11.90 -11.26
CA SER A 197 7.35 -11.88 -12.70
C SER A 197 6.67 -13.16 -13.19
N GLN A 198 6.97 -14.31 -12.58
CA GLN A 198 6.35 -15.58 -12.95
C GLN A 198 4.83 -15.58 -12.69
N ARG A 199 4.38 -14.89 -11.64
CA ARG A 199 2.95 -14.78 -11.30
C ARG A 199 2.20 -13.83 -12.23
N ALA A 200 2.90 -12.84 -12.79
CA ALA A 200 2.31 -11.89 -13.74
C ALA A 200 1.70 -12.59 -14.97
N ARG A 201 2.26 -13.73 -15.38
CA ARG A 201 1.72 -14.55 -16.48
C ARG A 201 0.30 -15.06 -16.22
N HIS A 202 -0.05 -15.32 -14.97
CA HIS A 202 -1.36 -15.85 -14.59
C HIS A 202 -2.40 -14.76 -14.38
N THR A 203 -1.97 -13.55 -14.05
CA THR A 203 -2.86 -12.40 -13.84
C THR A 203 -2.86 -11.42 -15.00
N ARG A 204 -2.06 -11.68 -16.04
CA ARG A 204 -1.86 -10.80 -17.21
C ARG A 204 -1.40 -9.39 -16.83
N MET A 205 -0.70 -9.24 -15.71
CA MET A 205 -0.07 -7.96 -15.36
C MET A 205 0.84 -7.53 -16.51
N THR A 206 0.87 -6.23 -16.79
CA THR A 206 1.67 -5.59 -17.81
C THR A 206 2.69 -4.62 -17.19
N PRO A 207 3.74 -4.19 -17.91
CA PRO A 207 4.61 -3.11 -17.45
C PRO A 207 3.86 -1.81 -17.14
N ALA A 208 2.78 -1.51 -17.88
CA ALA A 208 1.93 -0.36 -17.65
C ALA A 208 1.22 -0.44 -16.28
N ASP A 209 0.79 -1.63 -15.85
CA ASP A 209 0.19 -1.81 -14.52
C ASP A 209 1.18 -1.49 -13.41
N LEU A 210 2.46 -1.86 -13.59
CA LEU A 210 3.52 -1.55 -12.64
C LEU A 210 3.82 -0.04 -12.59
N ALA A 211 3.73 0.66 -13.72
CA ALA A 211 3.81 2.11 -13.77
C ALA A 211 2.61 2.76 -13.06
N THR A 212 1.39 2.23 -13.23
CA THR A 212 0.20 2.68 -12.51
C THR A 212 0.29 2.45 -11.01
N LEU A 213 0.94 1.35 -10.57
CA LEU A 213 1.26 1.11 -9.16
C LEU A 213 2.24 2.16 -8.62
N GLU A 214 3.32 2.42 -9.34
CA GLU A 214 4.32 3.42 -8.96
C GLU A 214 3.69 4.81 -8.81
N GLN A 215 2.90 5.23 -9.79
CA GLN A 215 2.12 6.47 -9.75
C GLN A 215 1.14 6.52 -8.58
N GLY A 216 0.41 5.42 -8.36
CA GLY A 216 -0.49 5.26 -7.22
C GLY A 216 0.23 5.45 -5.89
N LEU A 217 1.41 4.83 -5.69
CA LEU A 217 2.17 4.96 -4.44
C LEU A 217 2.60 6.41 -4.17
N LEU A 218 2.98 7.14 -5.23
CA LEU A 218 3.42 8.53 -5.11
C LEU A 218 2.28 9.54 -4.89
N ARG A 219 1.02 9.17 -5.19
CA ARG A 219 -0.11 10.11 -5.21
C ARG A 219 -1.24 9.77 -4.26
N CYS A 220 -1.50 8.49 -3.98
CA CYS A 220 -2.72 8.05 -3.29
C CYS A 220 -2.86 8.60 -1.87
N LEU A 221 -1.76 8.78 -1.13
CA LEU A 221 -1.86 9.30 0.24
C LEU A 221 -2.35 10.76 0.27
N THR A 222 -1.97 11.56 -0.73
CA THR A 222 -2.36 12.97 -0.82
C THR A 222 -3.85 13.16 -1.08
N SER A 223 -4.47 12.26 -1.87
CA SER A 223 -5.91 12.32 -2.19
C SER A 223 -6.77 11.52 -1.20
N GLU A 224 -6.33 10.31 -0.83
CA GLU A 224 -7.18 9.33 -0.13
C GLU A 224 -7.04 9.38 1.40
N ALA A 225 -5.91 9.86 1.92
CA ALA A 225 -5.70 9.95 3.37
C ALA A 225 -6.32 11.23 3.97
N THR A 226 -7.50 11.65 3.51
CA THR A 226 -8.06 12.98 3.80
C THR A 226 -9.11 12.99 4.92
N THR A 227 -9.50 11.84 5.46
CA THR A 227 -10.43 11.82 6.61
C THR A 227 -9.77 12.41 7.87
N ARG A 228 -10.58 12.90 8.82
CA ARG A 228 -10.10 13.62 10.03
C ARG A 228 -8.98 12.91 10.79
N SER A 229 -9.03 11.58 10.88
CA SER A 229 -8.03 10.77 11.60
C SER A 229 -6.87 10.30 10.72
N LYS A 230 -6.94 10.48 9.40
CA LYS A 230 -5.98 9.95 8.42
C LYS A 230 -5.14 11.04 7.75
N VAL A 231 -5.58 12.29 7.79
CA VAL A 231 -4.82 13.46 7.31
C VAL A 231 -3.46 13.55 7.97
N GLY A 232 -2.45 14.03 7.23
CA GLY A 232 -1.07 14.14 7.71
C GLY A 232 -0.16 12.97 7.29
N GLN A 233 -0.49 12.28 6.19
CA GLN A 233 0.37 11.26 5.60
C GLN A 233 0.93 11.73 4.26
N THR A 234 2.26 11.70 4.06
CA THR A 234 2.90 12.19 2.83
C THR A 234 3.93 11.19 2.32
N PRO A 235 3.90 10.78 1.03
CA PRO A 235 4.97 9.98 0.44
C PRO A 235 6.32 10.70 0.56
N ARG A 236 7.39 9.99 0.93
CA ARG A 236 8.73 10.56 1.14
C ARG A 236 9.82 9.93 0.29
N LEU A 237 9.76 8.62 0.05
CA LEU A 237 10.75 7.90 -0.75
C LEU A 237 10.10 6.74 -1.50
N TYR A 238 10.51 6.54 -2.75
CA TYR A 238 10.24 5.33 -3.53
C TYR A 238 11.53 4.84 -4.16
N VAL A 239 11.86 3.57 -3.97
CA VAL A 239 12.96 2.88 -4.66
C VAL A 239 12.42 1.56 -5.19
N ARG A 240 12.56 1.29 -6.49
CA ARG A 240 12.34 -0.04 -7.06
C ARG A 240 13.61 -0.54 -7.70
N VAL A 241 14.02 -1.75 -7.37
CA VAL A 241 15.16 -2.44 -7.98
C VAL A 241 14.62 -3.59 -8.82
N ASP A 242 14.77 -3.47 -10.14
CA ASP A 242 14.40 -4.52 -11.09
C ASP A 242 15.61 -5.47 -11.28
N TRP A 243 15.39 -6.77 -11.14
CA TRP A 243 16.43 -7.80 -11.26
C TRP A 243 16.50 -8.38 -12.68
N ARG A 244 17.68 -8.81 -13.13
CA ARG A 244 17.89 -9.35 -14.50
C ARG A 244 17.18 -10.67 -14.73
N ASP A 245 17.40 -11.65 -13.86
CA ASP A 245 16.86 -13.01 -14.02
C ASP A 245 15.96 -13.38 -12.85
N HIS A 246 16.56 -13.74 -11.72
CA HIS A 246 15.88 -14.09 -10.48
C HIS A 246 16.19 -13.04 -9.42
N SER A 247 15.28 -12.85 -8.45
CA SER A 247 15.64 -12.10 -7.26
C SER A 247 16.75 -12.84 -6.51
N PRO A 248 17.87 -12.16 -6.19
CA PRO A 248 18.85 -12.73 -5.28
C PRO A 248 18.20 -12.96 -3.90
N PRO A 249 18.85 -13.70 -2.99
CA PRO A 249 18.46 -13.77 -1.58
C PRO A 249 18.76 -12.42 -0.88
N PHE A 250 18.07 -11.37 -1.31
CA PHE A 250 18.33 -9.99 -0.90
C PHE A 250 17.87 -9.75 0.54
N GLY A 251 16.75 -10.36 0.95
CA GLY A 251 16.09 -10.10 2.22
C GLY A 251 15.30 -8.79 2.21
N ASP A 252 14.83 -8.35 3.38
CA ASP A 252 14.06 -7.11 3.48
C ASP A 252 14.97 -5.89 3.18
N PRO A 253 14.67 -5.08 2.16
CA PRO A 253 15.47 -3.91 1.80
C PRO A 253 15.44 -2.80 2.86
N ARG A 254 14.49 -2.84 3.80
CA ARG A 254 14.40 -1.90 4.92
C ARG A 254 15.44 -2.20 6.00
N ASP A 255 15.93 -3.44 6.07
CA ASP A 255 16.90 -3.84 7.07
C ASP A 255 18.19 -3.03 6.94
N GLY A 256 18.55 -2.36 8.04
CA GLY A 256 19.73 -1.51 8.11
C GLY A 256 19.49 -0.07 7.67
N LEU A 257 18.31 0.32 7.17
CA LEU A 257 17.97 1.73 7.03
C LEU A 257 18.00 2.41 8.39
N LYS A 258 18.66 3.56 8.48
CA LYS A 258 18.82 4.32 9.72
C LYS A 258 18.36 5.76 9.55
N LEU A 259 17.86 6.32 10.63
CA LEU A 259 17.58 7.75 10.75
C LEU A 259 18.64 8.35 11.67
N LEU A 260 19.42 9.27 11.13
CA LEU A 260 20.49 9.93 11.86
C LEU A 260 19.97 11.28 12.33
N PRO A 261 19.92 11.55 13.64
CA PRO A 261 19.42 12.82 14.13
C PRO A 261 20.26 13.98 13.58
N VAL A 262 19.62 15.10 13.27
CA VAL A 262 20.34 16.33 12.86
C VAL A 262 21.09 16.99 14.02
N SER A 263 20.73 16.64 15.26
CA SER A 263 21.40 17.08 16.50
C SER A 263 21.50 15.92 17.47
N GLU A 264 22.69 15.69 18.03
CA GLU A 264 22.94 14.60 18.99
C GLU A 264 22.08 14.72 20.27
N ASP A 265 21.71 15.95 20.64
CA ASP A 265 20.88 16.24 21.82
C ASP A 265 19.37 16.12 21.55
N LEU A 266 18.96 15.75 20.34
CA LEU A 266 17.55 15.58 19.99
C LEU A 266 17.13 14.10 20.10
N PRO A 267 16.46 13.69 21.19
CA PRO A 267 16.03 12.32 21.37
C PRO A 267 14.88 11.95 20.42
N VAL A 268 14.79 10.68 20.03
CA VAL A 268 13.86 10.16 19.00
C VAL A 268 12.39 10.44 19.35
N GLU A 269 12.03 10.40 20.63
CA GLU A 269 10.67 10.63 21.13
C GLU A 269 10.21 12.07 20.91
N ARG A 270 11.15 12.98 20.63
CA ARG A 270 10.86 14.39 20.30
C ARG A 270 10.69 14.63 18.81
N TRP A 271 10.94 13.65 17.94
CA TRP A 271 10.78 13.86 16.50
C TRP A 271 9.31 14.14 16.11
N ARG A 272 9.05 15.25 15.41
CA ARG A 272 7.79 15.74 14.86
C ARG A 272 7.81 15.98 13.34
N SER A 273 8.95 15.82 12.65
CA SER A 273 9.06 16.01 11.19
C SER A 273 10.27 15.28 10.57
N ILE A 274 10.30 15.24 9.23
CA ILE A 274 11.44 14.76 8.44
C ILE A 274 12.70 15.64 8.55
N GLU A 275 12.60 16.83 9.16
CA GLU A 275 13.72 17.78 9.26
C GLU A 275 14.66 17.43 10.42
N GLU A 276 14.22 16.59 11.35
CA GLU A 276 14.96 16.27 12.58
C GLU A 276 15.94 15.12 12.41
N TYR A 277 15.97 14.51 11.22
CA TYR A 277 16.90 13.46 10.89
C TYR A 277 17.26 13.44 9.41
N VAL A 278 18.32 12.70 9.10
CA VAL A 278 18.75 12.33 7.75
C VAL A 278 18.50 10.84 7.56
N LEU A 279 17.81 10.47 6.50
CA LEU A 279 17.66 9.06 6.12
C LEU A 279 18.95 8.54 5.49
N ASP A 280 19.54 7.54 6.13
CA ASP A 280 20.76 6.88 5.69
C ASP A 280 20.46 5.69 4.78
N LEU A 281 20.68 5.87 3.46
CA LEU A 281 20.55 4.79 2.49
C LEU A 281 21.84 3.99 2.30
N GLN A 282 22.96 4.39 2.93
CA GLN A 282 24.25 3.71 2.74
C GLN A 282 24.16 2.18 2.97
N PRO A 283 23.51 1.68 4.04
CA PRO A 283 23.42 0.25 4.27
C PRO A 283 22.64 -0.50 3.17
N LEU A 284 21.59 0.12 2.62
CA LEU A 284 20.86 -0.44 1.48
C LEU A 284 21.74 -0.48 0.23
N VAL A 285 22.46 0.61 -0.05
CA VAL A 285 23.33 0.74 -1.22
C VAL A 285 24.50 -0.23 -1.17
N ASP A 286 25.13 -0.41 -0.01
CA ASP A 286 26.19 -1.39 0.19
C ASP A 286 25.68 -2.81 -0.10
N ARG A 287 24.47 -3.13 0.38
CA ARG A 287 23.83 -4.42 0.10
C ARG A 287 23.57 -4.61 -1.39
N LEU A 288 23.05 -3.58 -2.08
CA LEU A 288 22.79 -3.61 -3.53
C LEU A 288 24.07 -3.75 -4.35
N THR A 289 25.15 -3.11 -3.93
CA THR A 289 26.45 -3.14 -4.63
C THR A 289 27.01 -4.56 -4.74
N ARG A 290 26.77 -5.42 -3.73
CA ARG A 290 27.12 -6.85 -3.77
C ARG A 290 26.41 -7.63 -4.88
N TYR A 291 25.29 -7.11 -5.39
CA TYR A 291 24.47 -7.71 -6.45
C TYR A 291 24.45 -6.86 -7.72
N ARG A 292 25.39 -5.93 -7.91
CA ARG A 292 25.36 -4.94 -9.01
C ARG A 292 25.20 -5.54 -10.41
N ASP A 293 25.78 -6.72 -10.64
CA ASP A 293 25.75 -7.40 -11.93
C ASP A 293 24.39 -8.09 -12.20
N GLN A 294 23.56 -8.27 -11.16
CA GLN A 294 22.21 -8.83 -11.24
C GLN A 294 21.12 -7.74 -11.35
N ILE A 295 21.47 -6.47 -11.16
CA ILE A 295 20.53 -5.35 -11.28
C ILE A 295 20.29 -5.05 -12.77
N ALA A 296 19.01 -4.99 -13.15
CA ALA A 296 18.57 -4.58 -14.47
C ALA A 296 18.28 -3.07 -14.52
N GLY A 297 17.70 -2.53 -13.45
CA GLY A 297 17.43 -1.10 -13.34
C GLY A 297 17.01 -0.69 -11.93
N ILE A 298 17.10 0.61 -11.67
CA ILE A 298 16.67 1.22 -10.41
C ILE A 298 15.76 2.39 -10.75
N ARG A 299 14.55 2.39 -10.20
CA ARG A 299 13.62 3.53 -10.21
C ARG A 299 13.72 4.23 -8.87
N TYR A 300 13.86 5.54 -8.87
CA TYR A 300 14.03 6.31 -7.66
C TYR A 300 13.18 7.58 -7.67
N TRP A 301 12.48 7.83 -6.56
CA TRP A 301 11.89 9.12 -6.25
C TRP A 301 12.11 9.46 -4.79
N ARG A 302 12.26 10.75 -4.52
CA ARG A 302 12.43 11.33 -3.19
C ARG A 302 11.65 12.63 -3.14
N HIS A 303 10.91 12.83 -2.06
CA HIS A 303 10.32 14.13 -1.76
C HIS A 303 11.41 15.18 -1.55
N ASP A 304 11.24 16.39 -2.06
CA ASP A 304 12.30 17.41 -2.09
C ASP A 304 12.81 17.78 -0.69
N GLU A 305 11.90 17.85 0.28
CA GLU A 305 12.21 18.14 1.70
C GLU A 305 12.89 16.97 2.44
N LEU A 306 12.91 15.74 1.91
CA LEU A 306 13.49 14.61 2.63
C LEU A 306 15.02 14.64 2.55
N ASN A 307 15.66 14.86 3.69
CA ASN A 307 17.11 14.75 3.80
C ASN A 307 17.55 13.28 3.70
N VAL A 308 18.41 13.00 2.73
CA VAL A 308 18.91 11.65 2.43
C VAL A 308 20.41 11.72 2.22
N ARG A 309 21.15 10.73 2.74
CA ARG A 309 22.56 10.50 2.38
C ARG A 309 22.75 9.15 1.70
N GLY A 310 23.80 9.05 0.88
CA GLY A 310 24.17 7.81 0.16
C GLY A 310 23.47 7.64 -1.19
N VAL A 311 22.73 8.64 -1.66
CA VAL A 311 22.01 8.58 -2.95
C VAL A 311 22.96 8.58 -4.15
N GLU A 312 24.15 9.15 -3.99
CA GLU A 312 25.18 9.29 -5.00
C GLU A 312 25.69 7.92 -5.48
N LEU A 313 25.90 7.00 -4.53
CA LEU A 313 26.26 5.62 -4.85
C LEU A 313 25.08 4.84 -5.42
N LEU A 314 23.85 5.16 -5.03
CA LEU A 314 22.67 4.55 -5.67
C LEU A 314 22.56 4.97 -7.14
N ARG A 315 22.88 6.24 -7.46
CA ARG A 315 22.88 6.80 -8.82
C ARG A 315 23.95 6.21 -9.73
N SER A 316 25.04 5.68 -9.16
CA SER A 316 26.11 5.05 -9.95
C SER A 316 25.81 3.61 -10.34
N LEU A 317 24.75 3.00 -9.80
CA LEU A 317 24.33 1.65 -10.16
C LEU A 317 23.61 1.61 -11.51
N THR A 318 23.72 0.46 -12.18
CA THR A 318 23.20 0.22 -13.53
C THR A 318 21.70 0.50 -13.65
N GLY A 319 21.32 1.25 -14.69
CA GLY A 319 19.91 1.48 -15.05
C GLY A 319 19.16 2.37 -14.06
N PHE A 320 19.87 3.20 -13.30
CA PHE A 320 19.25 4.22 -12.45
C PHE A 320 18.42 5.21 -13.27
N SER A 321 17.20 5.48 -12.84
CA SER A 321 16.30 6.46 -13.42
C SER A 321 15.47 7.15 -12.34
N MET A 322 15.25 8.45 -12.51
CA MET A 322 14.33 9.20 -11.67
C MET A 322 12.89 8.92 -12.09
N VAL A 323 12.00 8.85 -11.12
CA VAL A 323 10.55 8.83 -11.32
C VAL A 323 10.03 10.23 -11.02
N SER A 324 9.06 10.68 -11.80
CA SER A 324 8.30 11.90 -11.52
C SER A 324 6.92 11.49 -11.02
N PRO A 325 6.43 12.10 -9.92
CA PRO A 325 5.04 11.98 -9.53
C PRO A 325 4.17 12.41 -10.69
#